data_AF-A0A9E2G9G9-F1
#
_entry.id   AF-A0A9E2G9G9-F1
#
_cell.length_a   1.000
_cell.length_b   1.000
_cell.length_c   1.000
_cell.angle_alpha   90.00
_cell.angle_beta   90.00
_cell.angle_gamma   90.00
#
_symmetry.space_group_name_H-M   'P 1'
#
loop_
_entity.id
_entity.type
_entity.pdbx_description
1 polymer ?
#
loop_
_entity_poly.entity_id
_entity_poly.type
_entity_poly.pdbx_seq_one_letter_code
_entity_poly.pdbx_strand_id
1 'polypeptide(L)'
;MNVYRKSLVVQLMLFGVFFLIGANVILTHYLSETMPWLTYVIISLLVVGGVLGFIIYKRPDTRISVVTPKEMSMLRYLLYGYFFFYILQMILSSVQVIKDSYLDLLNIATGSILMLIALYGGFTLYKILKIK
;
A
#
# COMPACT_ATOMS: atom_id res chain seq x y z
N MET A 1 11.59 -4.66 -20.98
CA MET A 1 10.61 -3.70 -21.52
C MET A 1 11.05 -2.31 -21.11
N ASN A 2 10.98 -1.36 -22.03
CA ASN A 2 11.24 0.03 -21.72
C ASN A 2 10.02 0.59 -21.00
N VAL A 3 10.19 0.99 -19.74
CA VAL A 3 9.13 1.58 -18.94
C VAL A 3 9.56 2.99 -18.57
N TYR A 4 8.65 3.94 -18.62
CA TYR A 4 8.94 5.30 -18.18
C TYR A 4 9.31 5.27 -16.69
N ARG A 5 10.47 5.85 -16.34
CA ARG A 5 10.95 5.93 -14.95
C ARG A 5 9.90 6.57 -14.04
N LYS A 6 9.18 7.55 -14.59
CA LYS A 6 8.03 8.20 -13.96
C LYS A 6 6.93 7.24 -13.50
N SER A 7 6.61 6.21 -14.29
CA SER A 7 5.64 5.19 -13.90
C SER A 7 6.11 4.39 -12.68
N LEU A 8 7.42 4.11 -12.60
CA LEU A 8 8.00 3.42 -11.45
C LEU A 8 7.98 4.30 -10.19
N VAL A 9 8.25 5.59 -10.32
CA VAL A 9 8.17 6.53 -9.19
C VAL A 9 6.74 6.63 -8.64
N VAL A 10 5.75 6.73 -9.51
CA VAL A 10 4.33 6.74 -9.09
C VAL A 10 3.97 5.44 -8.39
N GLN A 11 4.39 4.30 -8.94
CA GLN A 11 4.13 3.00 -8.34
C GLN A 11 4.84 2.84 -6.98
N LEU A 12 6.01 3.46 -6.77
CA LEU A 12 6.72 3.50 -5.49
C LEU A 12 5.94 4.29 -4.45
N MET A 13 5.41 5.45 -4.83
CA MET A 13 4.51 6.22 -3.97
C MET A 13 3.25 5.44 -3.61
N LEU A 14 2.70 4.69 -4.56
CA LEU A 14 1.52 3.87 -4.36
C LEU A 14 1.76 2.77 -3.31
N PHE A 15 2.95 2.15 -3.30
CA PHE A 15 3.35 1.25 -2.20
C PHE A 15 3.47 1.96 -0.85
N GLY A 16 3.92 3.22 -0.82
CA GLY A 16 3.90 4.05 0.38
C GLY A 16 2.47 4.27 0.91
N VAL A 17 1.53 4.56 0.02
CA VAL A 17 0.10 4.69 0.36
C VAL A 17 -0.45 3.36 0.89
N PHE A 18 -0.12 2.23 0.26
CA PHE A 18 -0.54 0.91 0.73
C PHE A 18 0.01 0.54 2.11
N PHE A 19 1.22 0.97 2.42
CA PHE A 19 1.77 0.81 3.76
C PHE A 19 0.94 1.60 4.79
N LEU A 20 0.58 2.85 4.47
CA LEU A 20 -0.28 3.68 5.32
C LEU A 20 -1.69 3.08 5.49
N ILE A 21 -2.26 2.48 4.44
CA ILE A 21 -3.55 1.78 4.52
C ILE A 21 -3.43 0.56 5.44
N GLY A 22 -2.38 -0.25 5.33
CA GLY A 22 -2.14 -1.38 6.24
C GLY A 22 -2.01 -0.94 7.70
N ALA A 23 -1.28 0.15 7.96
CA ALA A 23 -1.20 0.76 9.28
C ALA A 23 -2.57 1.28 9.77
N ASN A 24 -3.37 1.87 8.87
CA ASN A 24 -4.70 2.35 9.20
C ASN A 24 -5.65 1.23 9.64
N VAL A 25 -5.55 0.04 9.05
CA VAL A 25 -6.35 -1.14 9.46
C VAL A 25 -6.09 -1.48 10.93
N ILE A 26 -4.82 -1.45 11.36
CA ILE A 26 -4.43 -1.71 12.75
C ILE A 26 -4.88 -0.56 13.67
N LEU A 27 -4.58 0.68 13.28
CA LEU A 27 -4.85 1.86 14.10
C LEU A 27 -6.35 2.11 14.28
N THR A 28 -7.16 1.95 13.23
CA THR A 28 -8.61 2.12 13.33
C THR A 28 -9.22 1.10 14.29
N HIS A 29 -8.70 -0.12 14.32
CA HIS A 29 -9.20 -1.13 15.23
C HIS A 29 -8.84 -0.83 16.70
N TYR A 30 -7.63 -0.35 16.99
CA TYR A 30 -7.19 -0.07 18.38
C TYR A 30 -7.55 1.32 18.93
N LEU A 31 -7.64 2.34 18.08
CA LEU A 31 -7.66 3.75 18.49
C LEU A 31 -8.92 4.49 18.04
N SER A 32 -9.83 3.86 17.31
CA SER A 32 -11.06 4.54 16.85
C SER A 32 -11.97 4.96 18.01
N GLU A 33 -12.04 4.16 19.07
CA GLU A 33 -12.86 4.49 20.25
C GLU A 33 -12.19 5.54 21.14
N THR A 34 -10.85 5.52 21.26
CA THR A 34 -10.10 6.39 22.18
C THR A 34 -9.71 7.73 21.56
N MET A 35 -9.45 7.77 20.24
CA MET A 35 -8.88 8.93 19.54
C MET A 35 -9.43 9.05 18.10
N PRO A 36 -10.69 9.45 17.91
CA PRO A 36 -11.30 9.60 16.58
C PRO A 36 -10.60 10.64 15.68
N TRP A 37 -9.87 11.59 16.27
CA TRP A 37 -9.06 12.57 15.53
C TRP A 37 -7.90 11.94 14.74
N LEU A 38 -7.39 10.78 15.19
CA LEU A 38 -6.27 10.09 14.55
C LEU A 38 -6.64 9.57 13.15
N THR A 39 -7.89 9.13 12.95
CA THR A 39 -8.41 8.74 11.64
C THR A 39 -8.37 9.90 10.64
N TYR A 40 -8.74 11.11 11.06
CA TYR A 40 -8.67 12.30 10.20
C TYR A 40 -7.23 12.66 9.82
N VAL A 41 -6.27 12.47 10.73
CA VAL A 41 -4.84 12.68 10.45
C VAL A 41 -4.35 11.69 9.38
N ILE A 42 -4.71 10.41 9.50
CA ILE A 42 -4.32 9.38 8.53
C ILE A 42 -4.96 9.64 7.17
N ILE A 43 -6.25 9.98 7.12
CA ILE A 43 -6.92 10.33 5.87
C ILE A 43 -6.26 11.54 5.21
N SER A 44 -5.94 12.57 6.00
CA SER A 44 -5.23 13.75 5.50
C SER A 44 -3.86 13.38 4.91
N LEU A 45 -3.12 12.49 5.58
CA LEU A 45 -1.84 11.98 5.09
C LEU A 45 -1.98 11.21 3.77
N LEU A 46 -3.03 10.38 3.63
CA LEU A 46 -3.34 9.65 2.40
C LEU A 46 -3.67 10.60 1.24
N VAL A 47 -4.47 11.64 1.50
CA VAL A 47 -4.81 12.67 0.50
C VAL A 47 -3.55 13.42 0.04
N VAL A 48 -2.70 13.85 0.99
CA VAL A 48 -1.43 14.50 0.67
C VAL A 48 -0.53 13.59 -0.18
N GLY A 49 -0.43 12.31 0.19
CA GLY A 49 0.30 11.32 -0.60
C GLY A 49 -0.22 11.18 -2.04
N GLY A 50 -1.55 11.14 -2.21
CA GLY A 50 -2.19 11.12 -3.51
C GLY A 50 -1.92 12.38 -4.35
N VAL A 51 -2.03 13.56 -3.75
CA VAL A 51 -1.76 14.85 -4.41
C VAL A 51 -0.29 14.94 -4.83
N LEU A 52 0.65 14.56 -3.97
CA LEU A 52 2.08 14.55 -4.30
C LEU A 52 2.38 13.59 -5.46
N GLY A 53 1.76 12.39 -5.45
CA GLY A 53 1.84 11.43 -6.55
C GLY A 53 1.34 12.01 -7.86
N PHE A 54 0.22 12.72 -7.84
CA PHE A 54 -0.34 13.39 -9.01
C PHE A 54 0.58 14.51 -9.54
N ILE A 55 1.13 15.35 -8.66
CA ILE A 55 2.04 16.43 -9.07
C ILE A 55 3.28 15.87 -9.76
N ILE A 56 3.87 14.80 -9.21
CA ILE A 56 5.03 14.12 -9.82
C ILE A 56 4.64 13.47 -11.13
N TYR A 57 3.46 12.85 -11.20
CA TYR A 57 2.91 12.33 -12.45
C TYR A 57 2.59 13.42 -13.49
N LYS A 58 2.44 14.68 -13.11
CA LYS A 58 2.22 15.76 -14.09
C LYS A 58 3.54 16.28 -14.67
N ARG A 59 4.67 16.15 -13.97
CA ARG A 59 5.97 16.65 -14.46
C ARG A 59 6.44 15.89 -15.69
N PRO A 60 6.84 16.55 -16.79
CA PRO A 60 7.40 15.88 -17.95
C PRO A 60 8.76 15.29 -17.58
N ASP A 61 8.88 13.96 -17.64
CA ASP A 61 10.15 13.25 -17.49
C ASP A 61 10.22 12.20 -18.61
N THR A 62 11.21 12.35 -19.49
CA THR A 62 11.44 11.50 -20.67
C THR A 62 12.42 10.37 -20.37
N ARG A 63 12.90 10.23 -19.13
CA ARG A 63 13.83 9.16 -18.74
C ARG A 63 13.15 7.79 -18.79
N ILE A 64 13.77 6.87 -19.51
CA ILE A 64 13.34 5.49 -19.68
C ILE A 64 14.20 4.61 -18.79
N SER A 65 13.58 3.79 -17.94
CA SER A 65 14.27 2.76 -17.17
C SER A 65 13.94 1.38 -17.76
N VAL A 66 14.97 0.53 -17.89
CA VAL A 66 14.81 -0.81 -18.47
C VAL A 66 14.35 -1.78 -17.38
N VAL A 67 13.05 -2.06 -17.35
CA VAL A 67 12.48 -3.02 -16.39
C VAL A 67 12.40 -4.39 -17.04
N THR A 68 12.82 -5.43 -16.33
CA THR A 68 12.67 -6.79 -16.83
C THR A 68 11.22 -7.25 -16.72
N PRO A 69 10.72 -8.07 -17.66
CA PRO A 69 9.35 -8.59 -17.58
C PRO A 69 9.10 -9.39 -16.30
N LYS A 70 10.13 -10.07 -15.77
CA LYS A 70 10.06 -10.79 -14.49
C LYS A 70 9.80 -9.86 -13.30
N GLU A 71 10.50 -8.73 -13.21
CA GLU A 71 10.29 -7.71 -12.17
C GLU A 71 8.86 -7.15 -12.25
N MET A 72 8.35 -6.89 -13.45
CA MET A 72 7.02 -6.31 -13.63
C MET A 72 5.89 -7.30 -13.31
N SER A 73 6.04 -8.57 -13.70
CA SER A 73 5.10 -9.63 -13.31
C SER A 73 5.10 -9.84 -11.79
N MET A 74 6.28 -9.87 -11.16
CA MET A 74 6.42 -10.01 -9.71
C MET A 74 5.70 -8.87 -8.96
N LEU A 75 5.89 -7.61 -9.40
CA LEU A 75 5.17 -6.48 -8.81
C LEU A 75 3.66 -6.63 -8.96
N ARG A 76 3.20 -7.09 -10.12
CA ARG A 76 1.78 -7.31 -10.39
C ARG A 76 1.19 -8.38 -9.46
N TYR A 77 1.89 -9.49 -9.25
CA TYR A 77 1.49 -10.51 -8.28
C TYR A 77 1.49 -9.98 -6.84
N LEU A 78 2.45 -9.13 -6.48
CA LEU A 78 2.48 -8.50 -5.15
C LEU A 78 1.26 -7.62 -4.92
N LEU A 79 0.89 -6.82 -5.92
CA LEU A 79 -0.30 -5.97 -5.89
C LEU A 79 -1.58 -6.80 -5.78
N TYR A 80 -1.69 -7.87 -6.57
CA TYR A 80 -2.83 -8.77 -6.49
C TYR A 80 -2.92 -9.48 -5.13
N GLY A 81 -1.79 -9.90 -4.57
CA GLY A 81 -1.72 -10.45 -3.22
C GLY A 81 -2.19 -9.44 -2.18
N TYR A 82 -1.70 -8.19 -2.25
CA TYR A 82 -2.14 -7.10 -1.37
C TYR A 82 -3.66 -6.92 -1.43
N PHE A 83 -4.22 -6.76 -2.64
CA PHE A 83 -5.66 -6.59 -2.82
C PHE A 83 -6.46 -7.80 -2.33
N PHE A 84 -5.96 -9.01 -2.58
CA PHE A 84 -6.61 -10.23 -2.11
C PHE A 84 -6.73 -10.26 -0.59
N PHE A 85 -5.64 -10.00 0.14
CA PHE A 85 -5.67 -9.97 1.61
C PHE A 85 -6.51 -8.82 2.15
N TYR A 86 -6.51 -7.67 1.48
CA TYR A 86 -7.32 -6.52 1.88
C TYR A 86 -8.82 -6.78 1.71
N ILE A 87 -9.24 -7.34 0.56
CA ILE A 87 -10.63 -7.73 0.33
C ILE A 87 -11.05 -8.82 1.31
N LEU A 88 -10.19 -9.81 1.55
CA LEU A 88 -10.44 -10.86 2.53
C LEU A 88 -10.66 -10.28 3.93
N GLN A 89 -9.82 -9.34 4.35
CA GLN A 89 -9.99 -8.61 5.62
C GLN A 89 -11.34 -7.90 5.67
N MET A 90 -11.71 -7.13 4.65
CA MET A 90 -13.00 -6.43 4.62
C MET A 90 -14.19 -7.39 4.73
N ILE A 91 -14.16 -8.51 4.01
CA ILE A 91 -15.22 -9.52 4.05
C ILE A 91 -15.28 -10.14 5.45
N LEU A 92 -14.16 -10.62 6.00
CA LEU A 92 -14.15 -11.26 7.31
C LEU A 92 -14.54 -10.29 8.42
N SER A 93 -14.07 -9.05 8.37
CA SER A 93 -14.45 -8.00 9.33
C SER A 93 -15.94 -7.65 9.27
N SER A 94 -16.63 -7.89 8.15
CA SER A 94 -18.08 -7.65 8.02
C SER A 94 -18.95 -8.79 8.58
N VAL A 95 -18.37 -9.97 8.82
CA VAL A 95 -19.10 -11.14 9.33
C VAL A 95 -19.23 -11.02 10.85
N GLN A 96 -20.41 -10.63 11.33
CA GLN A 96 -20.76 -10.47 12.75
C GLN A 96 -20.58 -11.73 13.62
N VAL A 97 -20.34 -12.90 13.00
CA VAL A 97 -20.16 -14.19 13.69
C VAL A 97 -18.76 -14.31 14.34
N ILE A 98 -17.80 -13.48 13.94
CA ILE A 98 -16.45 -13.51 14.49
C ILE A 98 -16.49 -12.79 15.85
N LYS A 99 -16.28 -13.54 16.95
CA LYS A 99 -16.15 -12.95 18.29
C LYS A 99 -15.06 -11.89 18.29
N ASP A 100 -15.26 -10.82 19.07
CA ASP A 100 -14.36 -9.66 19.18
C ASP A 100 -12.88 -10.06 19.27
N SER A 101 -12.51 -11.05 20.10
CA SER A 101 -11.10 -11.48 20.23
C SER A 101 -10.46 -12.05 18.95
N TYR A 102 -11.23 -12.60 18.00
CA TYR A 102 -10.69 -13.07 16.72
C TYR A 102 -10.62 -11.95 15.68
N LEU A 103 -11.48 -10.93 15.78
CA LEU A 103 -11.43 -9.73 14.95
C LEU A 103 -10.14 -8.95 15.20
N ASP A 104 -9.72 -8.84 16.46
CA ASP A 104 -8.48 -8.16 16.84
C ASP A 104 -7.26 -8.81 16.20
N LEU A 105 -7.13 -10.13 16.39
CA LEU A 105 -6.06 -10.93 15.79
C LEU A 105 -6.08 -10.85 14.27
N LEU A 106 -7.26 -10.87 13.65
CA LEU A 106 -7.41 -10.77 12.21
C LEU A 106 -6.95 -9.42 11.69
N ASN A 107 -7.36 -8.30 12.30
CA ASN A 107 -6.97 -6.96 11.87
C ASN A 107 -5.47 -6.71 12.04
N ILE A 108 -4.87 -7.22 13.13
CA ILE A 108 -3.42 -7.12 13.35
C ILE A 108 -2.65 -7.96 12.33
N ALA A 109 -3.05 -9.23 12.14
CA ALA A 109 -2.38 -10.14 11.24
C ALA A 109 -2.47 -9.64 9.80
N THR A 110 -3.68 -9.27 9.35
CA THR A 110 -3.90 -8.74 7.99
C THR A 110 -3.21 -7.40 7.79
N GLY A 111 -3.32 -6.45 8.72
CA GLY A 111 -2.61 -5.18 8.66
C GLY A 111 -1.09 -5.35 8.58
N SER A 112 -0.53 -6.26 9.38
CA SER A 112 0.90 -6.59 9.34
C SER A 112 1.32 -7.21 8.01
N ILE A 113 0.54 -8.15 7.48
CA ILE A 113 0.78 -8.76 6.15
C ILE A 113 0.74 -7.70 5.06
N LEU A 114 -0.26 -6.81 5.08
CA LEU A 114 -0.39 -5.72 4.10
C LEU A 114 0.81 -4.77 4.16
N MET A 115 1.28 -4.41 5.36
CA MET A 115 2.47 -3.59 5.55
C MET A 115 3.74 -4.29 5.05
N LEU A 116 3.91 -5.60 5.30
CA LEU A 116 5.05 -6.37 4.81
C LEU A 116 5.08 -6.47 3.29
N ILE A 117 3.93 -6.74 2.66
CA ILE A 117 3.79 -6.75 1.20
C ILE A 117 4.14 -5.37 0.64
N ALA A 118 3.63 -4.30 1.25
CA ALA A 118 3.90 -2.94 0.80
C ALA A 118 5.39 -2.57 0.92
N LEU A 119 6.04 -2.91 2.04
CA LEU A 119 7.48 -2.70 2.24
C LEU A 119 8.32 -3.46 1.23
N TYR A 120 8.01 -4.74 1.01
CA TYR A 120 8.77 -5.58 0.08
C TYR A 120 8.62 -5.12 -1.38
N GLY A 121 7.40 -4.71 -1.77
CA GLY A 121 7.14 -4.10 -3.07
C GLY A 121 7.86 -2.77 -3.26
N GLY A 122 7.79 -1.90 -2.26
CA GLY A 122 8.51 -0.62 -2.25
C GLY A 122 10.03 -0.80 -2.33
N PHE A 123 10.59 -1.73 -1.57
CA PHE A 123 12.03 -2.03 -1.56
C PHE A 123 12.51 -2.56 -2.91
N THR A 124 11.77 -3.49 -3.49
CA THR A 124 12.09 -4.05 -4.82
C THR A 124 12.06 -2.95 -5.88
N LEU A 125 11.06 -2.07 -5.84
CA LEU A 125 10.93 -0.98 -6.79
C LEU A 125 12.01 0.09 -6.62
N TYR A 126 12.38 0.41 -5.37
CA TYR A 126 13.48 1.30 -5.05
C TYR A 126 14.81 0.77 -5.59
N LYS A 127 15.06 -0.54 -5.42
CA LYS A 127 16.24 -1.21 -5.95
C LYS A 127 16.32 -1.11 -7.47
N ILE A 128 15.19 -1.30 -8.16
CA ILE A 128 15.11 -1.15 -9.63
C ILE A 128 15.43 0.29 -10.03
N LEU A 129 14.88 1.29 -9.34
CA LEU A 129 15.06 2.72 -9.63
C LEU A 129 16.49 3.24 -9.36
N LYS A 130 17.23 2.60 -8.43
CA LYS A 130 18.60 2.97 -8.06
C LYS A 130 19.65 2.33 -8.97
N ILE A 131 19.40 1.11 -9.44
CA ILE A 131 20.36 0.33 -10.22
C ILE A 131 20.23 0.62 -11.73
N LYS A 132 19.05 1.00 -12.22
CA LYS A 132 18.73 1.17 -13.65
C LYS A 132 18.08 2.50 -13.97
#